data_AF-A0A4U0XJ87-F1
#
_entry.id   AF-A0A4U0XJ87-F1
#
_cell.length_a   1.000
_cell.length_b   1.000
_cell.length_c   1.000
_cell.angle_alpha   90.00
_cell.angle_beta   90.00
_cell.angle_gamma   90.00
#
_symmetry.space_group_name_H-M   'P 1'
#
loop_
_entity.id
_entity.type
_entity.pdbx_description
1 polymer ?
#
loop_
_entity_poly.entity_id
_entity_poly.type
_entity_poly.pdbx_seq_one_letter_code
_entity_poly.pdbx_strand_id
1 'polypeptide(L)'
;MPEWRDNRLSFVASIKPSPNADGPKMPMHSSPLTQQARPDVFEPKVVGLYRRLFTDVHDDDIPAGFWAELFLLRPDQPRLRDVLGHADPGLLLQLQHHSHQLLIQSIAALKLGQAPADEHALDTLTVFFAVVLAKRYSNPSSDIIEVVAGLNNVDAIFSELVASLDNVIRKDDRDVALRLKAVRTAISVVSGGYQTALVSYFVNRDFFPAIMRLVQQLEDPLQASDPLLLAGLLANHGKFEAHNPYRIRFADFVNDEVMGKVAESMGQTCSLL
;
A
#
# COMPACT_ATOMS: atom_id res chain seq x y z
N MET A 1 -52.29 45.15 -38.32
CA MET A 1 -52.34 46.42 -39.08
C MET A 1 -53.41 47.29 -38.44
N PRO A 2 -53.25 48.63 -38.33
CA PRO A 2 -52.05 49.45 -38.61
C PRO A 2 -51.09 49.48 -37.38
N GLU A 3 -50.46 50.61 -37.01
CA GLU A 3 -49.16 51.07 -37.52
C GLU A 3 -48.72 52.44 -36.89
N TRP A 4 -47.46 52.85 -37.11
CA TRP A 4 -46.87 54.22 -37.03
C TRP A 4 -46.58 55.00 -35.70
N ARG A 5 -45.26 55.23 -35.53
CA ARG A 5 -44.51 56.52 -35.33
C ARG A 5 -44.35 57.17 -33.95
N ASP A 6 -43.07 57.16 -33.53
CA ASP A 6 -42.27 58.31 -33.09
C ASP A 6 -42.90 59.71 -33.14
N ASN A 7 -42.73 60.49 -32.05
CA ASN A 7 -41.73 61.57 -32.11
C ASN A 7 -41.20 62.03 -30.73
N ARG A 8 -40.03 62.66 -30.75
CA ARG A 8 -39.31 63.22 -29.58
C ARG A 8 -39.77 64.62 -29.23
N LEU A 9 -39.50 65.06 -27.98
CA LEU A 9 -38.88 66.33 -27.55
C LEU A 9 -39.18 66.55 -26.04
N SER A 10 -38.23 66.26 -25.15
CA SER A 10 -37.26 67.21 -24.58
C SER A 10 -37.82 68.14 -23.49
N PHE A 11 -37.39 67.94 -22.25
CA PHE A 11 -37.27 69.02 -21.28
C PHE A 11 -35.93 68.92 -20.55
N VAL A 12 -35.11 69.96 -20.68
CA VAL A 12 -33.80 70.07 -20.04
C VAL A 12 -33.98 70.88 -18.76
N ALA A 13 -33.62 70.29 -17.62
CA ALA A 13 -33.46 71.01 -16.36
C ALA A 13 -32.04 70.80 -15.86
N SER A 14 -31.24 71.88 -15.88
CA SER A 14 -29.82 71.87 -15.53
C SER A 14 -29.63 71.97 -14.02
N ILE A 15 -28.91 71.04 -13.41
CA ILE A 15 -28.45 71.12 -12.01
C ILE A 15 -26.94 70.90 -12.00
N LYS A 16 -26.19 71.89 -11.49
CA LYS A 16 -24.73 71.85 -11.35
C LYS A 16 -24.31 70.89 -10.22
N PRO A 17 -23.14 70.24 -10.31
CA PRO A 17 -22.60 69.45 -9.20
C PRO A 17 -22.05 70.34 -8.08
N SER A 18 -22.22 69.92 -6.83
CA SER A 18 -21.45 70.42 -5.69
C SER A 18 -20.43 69.36 -5.28
N PRO A 19 -19.16 69.72 -4.99
CA PRO A 19 -18.14 68.76 -4.59
C PRO A 19 -18.21 68.42 -3.09
N ASN A 20 -17.48 67.36 -2.72
CA ASN A 20 -17.18 66.88 -1.37
C ASN A 20 -18.33 66.32 -0.52
N ALA A 21 -18.41 64.99 -0.52
CA ALA A 21 -18.76 64.20 0.66
C ALA A 21 -17.95 62.89 0.64
N ASP A 22 -16.81 62.87 1.32
CA ASP A 22 -16.05 61.64 1.56
C ASP A 22 -16.89 60.71 2.45
N GLY A 23 -17.27 59.56 1.90
CA GLY A 23 -17.93 58.47 2.63
C GLY A 23 -16.97 57.28 2.73
N PRO A 24 -16.86 56.60 3.89
CA PRO A 24 -15.91 55.51 4.06
C PRO A 24 -16.24 54.34 3.13
N LYS A 25 -15.30 54.01 2.24
CA LYS A 25 -15.36 52.77 1.45
C LYS A 25 -15.25 51.58 2.40
N MET A 26 -16.36 50.91 2.68
CA MET A 26 -16.31 49.58 3.29
C MET A 26 -15.50 48.65 2.35
N PRO A 27 -14.57 47.85 2.86
CA PRO A 27 -13.89 46.86 2.04
C PRO A 27 -14.93 45.84 1.57
N MET A 28 -15.09 45.70 0.25
CA MET A 28 -15.89 44.59 -0.28
C MET A 28 -15.21 43.29 0.11
N HIS A 29 -15.90 42.47 0.92
CA HIS A 29 -15.44 41.13 1.23
C HIS A 29 -15.30 40.34 -0.07
N SER A 30 -14.06 40.01 -0.43
CA SER A 30 -13.76 39.17 -1.59
C SER A 30 -14.40 37.80 -1.41
N SER A 31 -15.25 37.40 -2.37
CA SER A 31 -15.90 36.09 -2.37
C SER A 31 -14.87 34.97 -2.22
N PRO A 32 -15.09 33.95 -1.35
CA PRO A 32 -14.08 32.96 -0.98
C PRO A 32 -13.79 31.92 -2.07
N LEU A 33 -14.38 32.07 -3.26
CA LEU A 33 -14.18 31.20 -4.43
C LEU A 33 -13.07 31.77 -5.33
N THR A 34 -11.88 31.97 -4.79
CA THR A 34 -10.66 32.08 -5.61
C THR A 34 -10.44 30.74 -6.29
N GLN A 35 -10.75 30.68 -7.57
CA GLN A 35 -10.52 29.52 -8.42
C GLN A 35 -9.01 29.20 -8.41
N GLN A 36 -8.59 28.20 -7.63
CA GLN A 36 -7.19 27.77 -7.59
C GLN A 36 -6.77 27.40 -9.01
N ALA A 37 -5.64 27.95 -9.45
CA ALA A 37 -5.07 27.60 -10.75
C ALA A 37 -4.91 26.08 -10.81
N ARG A 38 -5.51 25.45 -11.82
CA ARG A 38 -5.42 24.00 -12.00
C ARG A 38 -3.94 23.66 -12.20
N PRO A 39 -3.33 22.80 -11.35
CA PRO A 39 -1.92 22.48 -11.50
C PRO A 39 -1.66 21.82 -12.87
N ASP A 40 -0.54 22.16 -13.48
CA ASP A 40 -0.17 21.69 -14.84
C ASP A 40 -0.08 20.17 -14.95
N VAL A 41 0.10 19.48 -13.81
CA VAL A 41 -0.04 18.03 -13.68
C VAL A 41 -1.04 17.73 -12.56
N PHE A 42 -2.11 17.00 -12.88
CA PHE A 42 -3.05 16.49 -11.88
C PHE A 42 -2.50 15.19 -11.30
N GLU A 43 -1.88 15.27 -10.13
CA GLU A 43 -1.31 14.11 -9.45
C GLU A 43 -2.30 13.50 -8.44
N PRO A 44 -2.47 12.17 -8.38
CA PRO A 44 -3.34 11.52 -7.40
C PRO A 44 -2.91 11.83 -5.97
N LYS A 45 -3.86 12.18 -5.10
CA LYS A 45 -3.60 12.59 -3.70
C LYS A 45 -2.72 11.58 -2.93
N VAL A 46 -2.90 10.29 -3.20
CA VAL A 46 -2.14 9.19 -2.59
C VAL A 46 -0.63 9.31 -2.81
N VAL A 47 -0.18 9.87 -3.94
CA VAL A 47 1.25 10.08 -4.22
C VAL A 47 1.84 11.18 -3.34
N GLY A 48 1.05 12.21 -3.02
CA GLY A 48 1.43 13.22 -2.03
C GLY A 48 1.62 12.63 -0.63
N LEU A 49 0.79 11.66 -0.25
CA LEU A 49 0.94 10.92 1.02
C LEU A 49 2.22 10.06 1.01
N TYR A 50 2.54 9.38 -0.11
CA TYR A 50 3.77 8.60 -0.24
C TYR A 50 5.03 9.47 -0.11
N ARG A 51 5.06 10.66 -0.75
CA ARG A 51 6.21 11.56 -0.64
C ARG A 51 6.43 12.06 0.78
N ARG A 52 5.36 12.41 1.51
CA ARG A 52 5.45 12.83 2.92
C ARG A 52 6.08 11.75 3.82
N LEU A 53 5.91 10.47 3.48
CA LEU A 53 6.51 9.37 4.24
C LEU A 53 7.98 9.10 3.87
N PHE A 54 8.34 9.25 2.58
CA PHE A 54 9.53 8.62 2.00
C PHE A 54 10.47 9.53 1.19
N THR A 55 10.21 10.83 1.06
CA THR A 55 11.05 11.74 0.25
C THR A 55 11.97 12.62 1.09
N ASP A 56 11.49 13.20 2.19
CA ASP A 56 12.26 14.13 3.02
C ASP A 56 12.06 13.82 4.51
N VAL A 57 13.08 14.11 5.32
CA VAL A 57 12.96 14.08 6.78
C VAL A 57 12.21 15.33 7.23
N HIS A 58 11.04 15.13 7.80
CA HIS A 58 10.20 16.19 8.38
C HIS A 58 10.08 15.96 9.89
N ASP A 59 10.32 17.01 10.68
CA ASP A 59 10.02 17.01 12.12
C ASP A 59 8.51 17.19 12.42
N ASP A 60 7.70 17.41 11.38
CA ASP A 60 6.24 17.57 11.50
C ASP A 60 5.53 16.23 11.74
N ASP A 61 4.89 16.10 12.91
CA ASP A 61 4.01 14.97 13.26
C ASP A 61 3.07 14.56 12.12
N ILE A 62 2.83 13.25 11.99
CA ILE A 62 1.85 12.72 11.04
C ILE A 62 0.45 13.15 11.50
N PRO A 63 -0.32 13.89 10.68
CA PRO A 63 -1.58 14.49 11.11
C PRO A 63 -2.65 13.42 11.40
N ALA A 64 -3.52 13.71 12.36
CA ALA A 64 -4.64 12.84 12.71
C ALA A 64 -5.49 12.50 11.47
N GLY A 65 -5.74 11.21 11.25
CA GLY A 65 -6.48 10.70 10.09
C GLY A 65 -5.65 10.38 8.85
N PHE A 66 -4.35 10.70 8.81
CA PHE A 66 -3.46 10.40 7.67
C PHE A 66 -3.56 8.93 7.20
N TRP A 67 -3.46 7.97 8.13
CA TRP A 67 -3.51 6.54 7.83
C TRP A 67 -4.88 6.07 7.33
N ALA A 68 -5.96 6.64 7.88
CA ALA A 68 -7.31 6.37 7.41
C ALA A 68 -7.52 6.89 5.98
N GLU A 69 -6.93 8.05 5.64
CA GLU A 69 -6.95 8.55 4.27
C GLU A 69 -6.09 7.69 3.33
N LEU A 70 -4.86 7.32 3.74
CA LEU A 70 -3.94 6.52 2.94
C LEU A 70 -4.56 5.19 2.50
N PHE A 71 -5.24 4.48 3.41
CA PHE A 71 -5.89 3.21 3.11
C PHE A 71 -7.30 3.34 2.51
N LEU A 72 -7.92 4.54 2.53
CA LEU A 72 -9.16 4.81 1.81
C LEU A 72 -8.92 5.04 0.31
N LEU A 73 -7.74 5.56 -0.06
CA LEU A 73 -7.36 5.82 -1.45
C LEU A 73 -6.79 4.56 -2.11
N ARG A 74 -7.18 4.29 -3.36
CA ARG A 74 -6.61 3.20 -4.16
C ARG A 74 -5.09 3.40 -4.31
N PRO A 75 -4.24 2.42 -3.94
CA PRO A 75 -2.80 2.55 -4.08
C PRO A 75 -2.36 2.69 -5.52
N ASP A 76 -1.53 3.69 -5.79
CA ASP A 76 -0.79 3.81 -7.04
C ASP A 76 0.54 3.06 -6.89
N GLN A 77 0.49 1.74 -7.12
CA GLN A 77 1.63 0.85 -6.92
C GLN A 77 2.87 1.25 -7.74
N PRO A 78 2.77 1.65 -9.04
CA PRO A 78 3.89 2.22 -9.78
C PRO A 78 4.48 3.45 -9.11
N ARG A 79 3.67 4.44 -8.71
CA ARG A 79 4.18 5.67 -8.08
C ARG A 79 4.78 5.43 -6.69
N LEU A 80 4.22 4.52 -5.90
CA LEU A 80 4.82 4.10 -4.64
C LEU A 80 6.18 3.42 -4.87
N ARG A 81 6.28 2.58 -5.91
CA ARG A 81 7.53 1.94 -6.33
C ARG A 81 8.57 2.97 -6.75
N ASP A 82 8.17 3.99 -7.50
CA ASP A 82 9.05 5.09 -7.91
C ASP A 82 9.54 5.89 -6.69
N VAL A 83 8.64 6.32 -5.81
CA VAL A 83 8.98 7.10 -4.60
C VAL A 83 9.95 6.33 -3.70
N LEU A 84 9.64 5.08 -3.37
CA LEU A 84 10.54 4.21 -2.60
C LEU A 84 11.82 3.87 -3.38
N GLY A 85 11.77 3.84 -4.71
CA GLY A 85 12.91 3.61 -5.59
C GLY A 85 13.98 4.69 -5.41
N HIS A 86 13.57 5.96 -5.37
CA HIS A 86 14.45 7.12 -5.21
C HIS A 86 14.99 7.30 -3.78
N ALA A 87 14.29 6.81 -2.75
CA ALA A 87 14.78 6.86 -1.37
C ALA A 87 15.98 5.91 -1.18
N ASP A 88 17.16 6.43 -0.84
CA ASP A 88 18.34 5.60 -0.60
C ASP A 88 18.30 4.89 0.77
N PRO A 89 19.12 3.85 1.01
CA PRO A 89 19.15 3.13 2.29
C PRO A 89 19.40 4.00 3.53
N GLY A 90 20.21 5.05 3.40
CA GLY A 90 20.51 5.99 4.49
C GLY A 90 19.33 6.91 4.81
N LEU A 91 18.64 7.42 3.79
CA LEU A 91 17.37 8.14 3.98
C LEU A 91 16.30 7.24 4.61
N LEU A 92 16.17 5.97 4.19
CA LEU A 92 15.21 5.04 4.78
C LEU A 92 15.48 4.73 6.26
N LEU A 93 16.75 4.72 6.69
CA LEU A 93 17.13 4.63 8.10
C LEU A 93 16.72 5.90 8.87
N GLN A 94 16.92 7.09 8.30
CA GLN A 94 16.43 8.34 8.91
C GLN A 94 14.89 8.38 9.00
N LEU A 95 14.19 7.80 8.02
CA LEU A 95 12.73 7.71 7.95
C LEU A 95 12.16 6.44 8.59
N GLN A 96 12.94 5.69 9.36
CA GLN A 96 12.52 4.38 9.92
C GLN A 96 11.22 4.48 10.74
N HIS A 97 10.98 5.58 11.46
CA HIS A 97 9.74 5.77 12.21
C HIS A 97 8.48 5.76 11.31
N HIS A 98 8.56 6.35 10.10
CA HIS A 98 7.47 6.32 9.13
C HIS A 98 7.22 4.92 8.58
N SER A 99 8.28 4.16 8.33
CA SER A 99 8.22 2.75 7.94
C SER A 99 7.57 1.88 9.02
N HIS A 100 7.93 2.08 10.29
CA HIS A 100 7.33 1.35 11.43
C HIS A 100 5.85 1.68 11.56
N GLN A 101 5.49 2.98 11.48
CA GLN A 101 4.09 3.40 11.55
C GLN A 101 3.27 2.86 10.37
N LEU A 102 3.80 2.87 9.14
CA LEU A 102 3.15 2.24 7.99
C LEU A 102 2.84 0.76 8.27
N LEU A 103 3.80 0.02 8.84
CA LEU A 103 3.62 -1.40 9.15
C LEU A 103 2.60 -1.63 10.26
N ILE A 104 2.70 -0.89 11.38
CA ILE A 104 1.75 -0.97 12.51
C ILE A 104 0.32 -0.64 12.05
N GLN A 105 0.14 0.42 11.29
CA GLN A 105 -1.18 0.89 10.84
C GLN A 105 -1.77 -0.03 9.75
N SER A 106 -0.92 -0.61 8.90
CA SER A 106 -1.33 -1.66 7.97
C SER A 106 -1.81 -2.90 8.73
N ILE A 107 -1.06 -3.38 9.73
CA ILE A 107 -1.48 -4.50 10.60
C ILE A 107 -2.82 -4.21 11.29
N ALA A 108 -3.02 -2.99 11.78
CA ALA A 108 -4.30 -2.57 12.36
C ALA A 108 -5.46 -2.63 11.35
N ALA A 109 -5.24 -2.18 10.11
CA ALA A 109 -6.22 -2.30 9.03
C ALA A 109 -6.55 -3.76 8.68
N LEU A 110 -5.55 -4.65 8.60
CA LEU A 110 -5.75 -6.10 8.37
C LEU A 110 -6.54 -6.77 9.51
N LYS A 111 -6.26 -6.39 10.76
CA LYS A 111 -6.98 -6.88 11.95
C LYS A 111 -8.44 -6.42 11.97
N LEU A 112 -8.71 -5.18 11.57
CA LEU A 112 -10.07 -4.64 11.40
C LEU A 112 -10.81 -5.33 10.24
N GLY A 113 -10.09 -5.66 9.16
CA GLY A 113 -10.58 -6.48 8.06
C GLY A 113 -11.74 -5.85 7.28
N GLN A 114 -11.75 -4.52 7.15
CA GLN A 114 -12.77 -3.76 6.43
C GLN A 114 -12.24 -3.26 5.09
N ALA A 115 -12.92 -3.63 4.01
CA ALA A 115 -12.64 -3.12 2.68
C ALA A 115 -13.04 -1.62 2.56
N PRO A 116 -12.30 -0.81 1.79
CA PRO A 116 -11.13 -1.18 0.98
C PRO A 116 -9.79 -1.13 1.75
N ALA A 117 -9.80 -0.75 3.03
CA ALA A 117 -8.59 -0.39 3.77
C ALA A 117 -7.61 -1.55 3.98
N ASP A 118 -8.11 -2.75 4.24
CA ASP A 118 -7.28 -3.96 4.36
C ASP A 118 -6.64 -4.35 3.02
N GLU A 119 -7.40 -4.31 1.92
CA GLU A 119 -6.92 -4.57 0.58
C GLU A 119 -5.83 -3.56 0.15
N HIS A 120 -6.05 -2.28 0.43
CA HIS A 120 -5.13 -1.19 0.11
C HIS A 120 -3.88 -1.21 1.00
N ALA A 121 -3.99 -1.68 2.24
CA ALA A 121 -2.84 -1.97 3.11
C ALA A 121 -1.98 -3.11 2.54
N LEU A 122 -2.57 -4.22 2.06
CA LEU A 122 -1.80 -5.32 1.43
C LEU A 122 -1.07 -4.89 0.17
N ASP A 123 -1.73 -4.15 -0.72
CA ASP A 123 -1.10 -3.62 -1.94
C ASP A 123 0.08 -2.69 -1.60
N THR A 124 -0.10 -1.82 -0.61
CA THR A 124 0.93 -0.88 -0.13
C THR A 124 2.12 -1.63 0.50
N LEU A 125 1.86 -2.60 1.39
CA LEU A 125 2.89 -3.43 2.02
C LEU A 125 3.65 -4.27 1.00
N THR A 126 2.96 -4.83 -0.01
CA THR A 126 3.58 -5.64 -1.07
C THR A 126 4.65 -4.83 -1.81
N VAL A 127 4.31 -3.61 -2.25
CA VAL A 127 5.28 -2.71 -2.90
C VAL A 127 6.37 -2.26 -1.93
N PHE A 128 6.01 -1.91 -0.69
CA PHE A 128 6.96 -1.50 0.34
C PHE A 128 8.04 -2.55 0.57
N PHE A 129 7.67 -3.79 0.91
CA PHE A 129 8.63 -4.87 1.12
C PHE A 129 9.43 -5.19 -0.15
N ALA A 130 8.78 -5.28 -1.32
CA ALA A 130 9.46 -5.62 -2.57
C ALA A 130 10.51 -4.58 -3.00
N VAL A 131 10.39 -3.31 -2.59
CA VAL A 131 11.37 -2.26 -2.89
C VAL A 131 12.38 -2.08 -1.76
N VAL A 132 11.93 -2.02 -0.50
CA VAL A 132 12.79 -1.75 0.66
C VAL A 132 13.75 -2.91 0.91
N LEU A 133 13.30 -4.15 0.85
CA LEU A 133 14.14 -5.34 1.10
C LEU A 133 15.11 -5.63 -0.05
N ALA A 134 14.84 -5.11 -1.26
CA ALA A 134 15.71 -5.28 -2.42
C ALA A 134 16.89 -4.27 -2.48
N LYS A 135 16.93 -3.31 -1.55
CA LYS A 135 18.00 -2.30 -1.49
C LYS A 135 19.29 -2.85 -0.87
N ARG A 136 20.43 -2.24 -1.24
CA ARG A 136 21.75 -2.61 -0.76
C ARG A 136 22.13 -1.80 0.47
N TYR A 137 21.86 -2.36 1.64
CA TYR A 137 22.27 -1.79 2.94
C TYR A 137 23.72 -2.13 3.26
N SER A 138 24.32 -1.38 4.19
CA SER A 138 25.69 -1.62 4.68
C SER A 138 25.75 -2.88 5.54
N ASN A 139 24.75 -3.08 6.41
CA ASN A 139 24.56 -4.28 7.22
C ASN A 139 23.18 -4.91 6.89
N PRO A 140 23.06 -5.74 5.84
CA PRO A 140 21.76 -6.23 5.35
C PRO A 140 20.84 -6.90 6.37
N SER A 141 21.36 -7.48 7.46
CA SER A 141 20.50 -8.00 8.53
C SER A 141 19.96 -6.88 9.41
N SER A 142 20.86 -6.14 10.08
CA SER A 142 20.48 -5.14 11.08
C SER A 142 19.79 -3.92 10.48
N ASP A 143 20.30 -3.36 9.37
CA ASP A 143 19.77 -2.13 8.79
C ASP A 143 18.36 -2.37 8.21
N ILE A 144 18.10 -3.54 7.60
CA ILE A 144 16.76 -3.91 7.11
C ILE A 144 15.78 -4.04 8.28
N ILE A 145 16.16 -4.74 9.35
CA ILE A 145 15.31 -4.89 10.53
C ILE A 145 15.02 -3.52 11.15
N GLU A 146 16.04 -2.66 11.26
CA GLU A 146 15.90 -1.32 11.82
C GLU A 146 14.99 -0.43 10.97
N VAL A 147 15.11 -0.42 9.64
CA VAL A 147 14.18 0.31 8.75
C VAL A 147 12.75 -0.20 8.88
N VAL A 148 12.55 -1.52 8.92
CA VAL A 148 11.22 -2.12 8.71
C VAL A 148 10.40 -2.24 10.00
N ALA A 149 11.02 -2.56 11.13
CA ALA A 149 10.32 -2.73 12.41
C ALA A 149 11.08 -2.23 13.65
N GLY A 150 12.36 -1.88 13.52
CA GLY A 150 13.21 -1.49 14.65
C GLY A 150 13.72 -2.71 15.41
N LEU A 151 15.03 -2.73 15.71
CA LEU A 151 15.72 -3.84 16.36
C LEU A 151 15.09 -4.25 17.70
N ASN A 152 14.48 -3.29 18.43
CA ASN A 152 13.85 -3.53 19.72
C ASN A 152 12.41 -4.07 19.64
N ASN A 153 11.71 -3.88 18.51
CA ASN A 153 10.28 -4.18 18.36
C ASN A 153 9.99 -5.25 17.29
N VAL A 154 11.01 -5.71 16.57
CA VAL A 154 10.90 -6.68 15.47
C VAL A 154 10.09 -7.91 15.85
N ASP A 155 10.33 -8.51 17.01
CA ASP A 155 9.62 -9.72 17.48
C ASP A 155 8.11 -9.48 17.57
N ALA A 156 7.69 -8.36 18.15
CA ALA A 156 6.28 -8.02 18.30
C ALA A 156 5.65 -7.72 16.93
N ILE A 157 6.24 -6.81 16.16
CA ILE A 157 5.68 -6.33 14.90
C ILE A 157 5.62 -7.44 13.84
N PHE A 158 6.68 -8.25 13.69
CA PHE A 158 6.66 -9.36 12.73
C PHE A 158 5.77 -10.51 13.18
N SER A 159 5.71 -10.85 14.48
CA SER A 159 4.76 -11.86 14.95
C SER A 159 3.31 -11.44 14.67
N GLU A 160 2.98 -10.16 14.84
CA GLU A 160 1.67 -9.63 14.50
C GLU A 160 1.39 -9.58 13.00
N LEU A 161 2.36 -9.17 12.17
CA LEU A 161 2.26 -9.19 10.70
C LEU A 161 1.97 -10.60 10.20
N VAL A 162 2.80 -11.56 10.62
CA VAL A 162 2.74 -12.96 10.19
C VAL A 162 1.43 -13.61 10.64
N ALA A 163 0.99 -13.36 11.88
CA ALA A 163 -0.33 -13.81 12.35
C ALA A 163 -1.50 -13.17 11.58
N SER A 164 -1.38 -11.89 11.21
CA SER A 164 -2.42 -11.18 10.45
C SER A 164 -2.54 -11.71 9.01
N LEU A 165 -1.41 -11.97 8.35
CA LEU A 165 -1.37 -12.56 7.00
C LEU A 165 -1.94 -13.99 6.98
N ASP A 166 -1.54 -14.85 7.92
CA ASP A 166 -2.13 -16.20 8.07
C ASP A 166 -3.64 -16.13 8.32
N ASN A 167 -4.10 -15.22 9.19
CA ASN A 167 -5.52 -15.01 9.45
C ASN A 167 -6.30 -14.54 8.21
N VAL A 168 -5.71 -13.75 7.32
CA VAL A 168 -6.35 -13.36 6.05
C VAL A 168 -6.40 -14.55 5.09
N ILE A 169 -5.29 -15.27 4.89
CA ILE A 169 -5.21 -16.40 3.94
C ILE A 169 -6.12 -17.56 4.34
N ARG A 170 -6.30 -17.80 5.65
CA ARG A 170 -7.09 -18.91 6.22
C ARG A 170 -8.62 -18.71 6.18
N LYS A 171 -9.09 -17.48 6.05
CA LYS A 171 -10.53 -17.15 6.08
C LYS A 171 -11.20 -17.44 4.72
N ASP A 172 -12.01 -18.49 4.67
CA ASP A 172 -12.74 -18.89 3.44
C ASP A 172 -13.88 -17.93 3.06
N ASP A 173 -14.40 -17.16 4.01
CA ASP A 173 -15.45 -16.16 3.83
C ASP A 173 -14.95 -14.86 3.17
N ARG A 174 -13.63 -14.75 2.98
CA ARG A 174 -12.98 -13.58 2.37
C ARG A 174 -12.72 -13.82 0.88
N ASP A 175 -12.84 -12.74 0.13
CA ASP A 175 -12.50 -12.70 -1.30
C ASP A 175 -11.13 -13.33 -1.58
N VAL A 176 -11.10 -14.22 -2.57
CA VAL A 176 -9.91 -14.91 -3.06
C VAL A 176 -8.85 -13.90 -3.51
N ALA A 177 -9.23 -12.77 -4.11
CA ALA A 177 -8.27 -11.76 -4.54
C ALA A 177 -7.52 -11.14 -3.35
N LEU A 178 -8.20 -10.89 -2.24
CA LEU A 178 -7.58 -10.41 -1.00
C LEU A 178 -6.62 -11.45 -0.41
N ARG A 179 -7.00 -12.72 -0.41
CA ARG A 179 -6.17 -13.84 0.08
C ARG A 179 -4.89 -13.99 -0.76
N LEU A 180 -5.00 -13.85 -2.08
CA LEU A 180 -3.85 -13.79 -2.98
C LEU A 180 -2.97 -12.54 -2.74
N LYS A 181 -3.54 -11.37 -2.41
CA LYS A 181 -2.75 -10.20 -2.00
C LYS A 181 -1.95 -10.45 -0.72
N ALA A 182 -2.52 -11.12 0.28
CA ALA A 182 -1.80 -11.49 1.49
C ALA A 182 -0.66 -12.49 1.22
N VAL A 183 -0.87 -13.45 0.31
CA VAL A 183 0.20 -14.33 -0.20
C VAL A 183 1.31 -13.52 -0.87
N ARG A 184 0.99 -12.56 -1.76
CA ARG A 184 1.98 -11.69 -2.43
C ARG A 184 2.76 -10.81 -1.47
N THR A 185 2.11 -10.29 -0.42
CA THR A 185 2.79 -9.59 0.67
C THR A 185 3.79 -10.51 1.37
N ALA A 186 3.38 -11.73 1.73
CA ALA A 186 4.27 -12.72 2.34
C ALA A 186 5.45 -13.12 1.43
N ILE A 187 5.23 -13.34 0.13
CA ILE A 187 6.31 -13.60 -0.84
C ILE A 187 7.31 -12.46 -0.88
N SER A 188 6.83 -11.22 -0.91
CA SER A 188 7.68 -10.02 -0.96
C SER A 188 8.60 -9.93 0.27
N VAL A 189 8.09 -10.28 1.45
CA VAL A 189 8.89 -10.36 2.69
C VAL A 189 9.87 -11.53 2.65
N VAL A 190 9.42 -12.74 2.31
CA VAL A 190 10.25 -13.96 2.38
C VAL A 190 11.37 -13.96 1.33
N SER A 191 11.10 -13.44 0.13
CA SER A 191 12.09 -13.35 -0.95
C SER A 191 13.14 -12.26 -0.70
N GLY A 192 12.72 -11.06 -0.29
CA GLY A 192 13.64 -9.95 0.01
C GLY A 192 14.39 -10.13 1.33
N GLY A 193 13.73 -10.67 2.35
CA GLY A 193 14.26 -10.85 3.69
C GLY A 193 15.12 -12.11 3.87
N TYR A 194 15.40 -12.89 2.82
CA TYR A 194 16.01 -14.23 2.90
C TYR A 194 17.36 -14.31 3.66
N GLN A 195 18.11 -13.21 3.75
CA GLN A 195 19.37 -13.13 4.50
C GLN A 195 19.23 -12.58 5.93
N THR A 196 18.00 -12.40 6.41
CA THR A 196 17.67 -11.75 7.68
C THR A 196 16.86 -12.70 8.58
N ALA A 197 16.80 -12.41 9.88
CA ALA A 197 15.97 -13.15 10.83
C ALA A 197 14.45 -13.05 10.54
N LEU A 198 14.01 -12.16 9.64
CA LEU A 198 12.59 -11.90 9.36
C LEU A 198 11.86 -13.13 8.78
N VAL A 199 12.56 -14.01 8.05
CA VAL A 199 11.94 -15.22 7.49
C VAL A 199 11.65 -16.27 8.55
N SER A 200 12.40 -16.28 9.66
CA SER A 200 12.19 -17.22 10.76
C SER A 200 10.80 -17.09 11.39
N TYR A 201 10.22 -15.88 11.45
CA TYR A 201 8.83 -15.70 11.92
C TYR A 201 7.82 -16.42 11.02
N PHE A 202 8.03 -16.43 9.69
CA PHE A 202 7.17 -17.15 8.74
C PHE A 202 7.39 -18.67 8.77
N VAL A 203 8.60 -19.15 9.09
CA VAL A 203 8.86 -20.59 9.28
C VAL A 203 8.24 -21.08 10.59
N ASN A 204 8.25 -20.28 11.64
CA ASN A 204 7.67 -20.60 12.95
C ASN A 204 6.13 -20.59 12.94
N ARG A 205 5.49 -19.90 11.99
CA ARG A 205 4.04 -19.93 11.78
C ARG A 205 3.67 -20.93 10.69
N ASP A 206 2.68 -21.77 10.94
CA ASP A 206 2.24 -22.79 9.97
C ASP A 206 1.20 -22.25 8.97
N PHE A 207 1.67 -21.67 7.85
CA PHE A 207 0.84 -21.26 6.72
C PHE A 207 0.40 -22.45 5.85
N PHE A 208 1.09 -23.60 5.93
CA PHE A 208 0.92 -24.69 4.96
C PHE A 208 -0.55 -25.15 4.81
N PRO A 209 -1.37 -25.34 5.86
CA PRO A 209 -2.78 -25.71 5.71
C PRO A 209 -3.61 -24.62 5.02
N ALA A 210 -3.32 -23.34 5.30
CA ALA A 210 -4.05 -22.22 4.73
C ALA A 210 -3.70 -22.03 3.24
N ILE A 211 -2.42 -22.20 2.88
CA ILE A 211 -1.93 -22.19 1.49
C ILE A 211 -2.57 -23.34 0.69
N MET A 212 -2.52 -24.58 1.18
CA MET A 212 -3.03 -25.73 0.42
C MET A 212 -4.56 -25.66 0.26
N ARG A 213 -5.29 -25.18 1.28
CA ARG A 213 -6.73 -24.92 1.21
C ARG A 213 -7.06 -23.84 0.17
N LEU A 214 -6.27 -22.76 0.10
CA LEU A 214 -6.41 -21.74 -0.94
C LEU A 214 -6.19 -22.34 -2.34
N VAL A 215 -5.13 -23.14 -2.55
CA VAL A 215 -4.86 -23.80 -3.85
C VAL A 215 -6.01 -24.71 -4.29
N GLN A 216 -6.65 -25.43 -3.36
CA GLN A 216 -7.85 -26.23 -3.66
C GLN A 216 -9.01 -25.36 -4.14
N GLN A 217 -9.18 -24.17 -3.57
CA GLN A 217 -10.28 -23.24 -3.89
C GLN A 217 -10.06 -22.42 -5.16
N LEU A 218 -8.84 -22.36 -5.71
CA LEU A 218 -8.56 -21.66 -6.95
C LEU A 218 -9.07 -22.45 -8.16
N GLU A 219 -9.91 -21.80 -8.98
CA GLU A 219 -10.39 -22.35 -10.26
C GLU A 219 -9.34 -22.22 -11.37
N ASP A 220 -8.54 -21.15 -11.32
CA ASP A 220 -7.48 -20.84 -12.28
C ASP A 220 -6.11 -21.39 -11.79
N PRO A 221 -5.50 -22.36 -12.49
CA PRO A 221 -4.20 -22.91 -12.11
C PRO A 221 -3.07 -21.86 -12.11
N LEU A 222 -3.12 -20.81 -12.94
CA LEU A 222 -2.10 -19.76 -12.91
C LEU A 222 -2.09 -19.01 -11.57
N GLN A 223 -3.25 -18.83 -10.94
CA GLN A 223 -3.34 -18.18 -9.63
C GLN A 223 -2.75 -19.02 -8.50
N ALA A 224 -2.62 -20.35 -8.70
CA ALA A 224 -1.96 -21.23 -7.74
C ALA A 224 -0.43 -21.04 -7.69
N SER A 225 0.18 -20.37 -8.68
CA SER A 225 1.62 -20.13 -8.72
C SER A 225 2.13 -19.36 -7.49
N ASP A 226 1.44 -18.29 -7.08
CA ASP A 226 1.83 -17.46 -5.93
C ASP A 226 1.78 -18.25 -4.59
N PRO A 227 0.66 -18.90 -4.21
CA PRO A 227 0.62 -19.72 -2.99
C PRO A 227 1.68 -20.84 -2.96
N LEU A 228 1.94 -21.47 -4.10
CA LEU A 228 2.93 -22.54 -4.22
C LEU A 228 4.37 -22.01 -4.14
N LEU A 229 4.65 -20.84 -4.74
CA LEU A 229 5.92 -20.13 -4.62
C LEU A 229 6.21 -19.78 -3.16
N LEU A 230 5.22 -19.26 -2.43
CA LEU A 230 5.37 -18.96 -1.00
C LEU A 230 5.76 -20.20 -0.19
N ALA A 231 5.05 -21.32 -0.38
CA ALA A 231 5.36 -22.56 0.31
C ALA A 231 6.75 -23.11 -0.09
N GLY A 232 7.13 -23.03 -1.37
CA GLY A 232 8.44 -23.44 -1.87
C GLY A 232 9.59 -22.61 -1.30
N LEU A 233 9.43 -21.27 -1.22
CA LEU A 233 10.40 -20.38 -0.58
C LEU A 233 10.58 -20.72 0.90
N LEU A 234 9.48 -20.94 1.63
CA LEU A 234 9.51 -21.32 3.05
C LEU A 234 10.14 -22.71 3.26
N ALA A 235 9.92 -23.67 2.36
CA ALA A 235 10.57 -24.99 2.41
C ALA A 235 12.08 -24.95 2.08
N ASN A 236 12.53 -23.98 1.28
CA ASN A 236 13.95 -23.83 0.94
C ASN A 236 14.74 -23.03 1.99
N HIS A 237 14.07 -22.22 2.82
CA HIS A 237 14.71 -21.51 3.94
C HIS A 237 15.40 -22.49 4.91
N GLY A 238 16.56 -22.10 5.45
CA GLY A 238 17.29 -22.92 6.43
C GLY A 238 17.70 -24.31 5.90
N LYS A 239 17.99 -24.46 4.59
CA LYS A 239 18.32 -25.75 3.95
C LYS A 239 19.39 -26.58 4.66
N PHE A 240 20.29 -25.93 5.40
CA PHE A 240 21.40 -26.52 6.17
C PHE A 240 21.18 -26.51 7.70
N GLU A 241 20.09 -25.90 8.19
CA GLU A 241 19.72 -25.88 9.60
C GLU A 241 18.72 -26.99 9.93
N ALA A 242 18.62 -27.35 11.20
CA ALA A 242 17.87 -28.52 11.62
C ALA A 242 16.34 -28.32 11.51
N HIS A 243 15.71 -29.19 10.72
CA HIS A 243 14.27 -29.50 10.80
C HIS A 243 13.28 -28.38 10.40
N ASN A 244 13.39 -27.86 9.18
CA ASN A 244 12.35 -27.00 8.59
C ASN A 244 11.02 -27.79 8.43
N PRO A 245 9.91 -27.37 9.07
CA PRO A 245 8.64 -28.10 9.06
C PRO A 245 7.96 -28.14 7.69
N TYR A 246 8.17 -27.16 6.82
CA TYR A 246 7.60 -27.14 5.48
C TYR A 246 8.18 -28.26 4.60
N ARG A 247 9.47 -28.60 4.77
CA ARG A 247 10.10 -29.72 4.02
C ARG A 247 9.49 -31.07 4.36
N ILE A 248 9.19 -31.28 5.63
CA ILE A 248 8.56 -32.52 6.13
C ILE A 248 7.14 -32.60 5.60
N ARG A 249 6.37 -31.51 5.72
CA ARG A 249 5.02 -31.44 5.18
C ARG A 249 4.97 -31.69 3.68
N PHE A 250 5.91 -31.19 2.89
CA PHE A 250 6.00 -31.52 1.46
C PHE A 250 6.38 -32.98 1.20
N ALA A 251 7.22 -33.60 2.02
CA ALA A 251 7.56 -35.02 1.89
C ALA A 251 6.38 -35.95 2.25
N ASP A 252 5.59 -35.56 3.26
CA ASP A 252 4.40 -36.28 3.72
C ASP A 252 3.11 -35.85 2.97
N PHE A 253 3.21 -34.92 2.01
CA PHE A 253 2.04 -34.37 1.31
C PHE A 253 1.50 -35.35 0.29
N VAL A 254 0.33 -35.91 0.57
CA VAL A 254 -0.44 -36.74 -0.38
C VAL A 254 -1.79 -36.07 -0.62
N ASN A 255 -1.91 -35.35 -1.73
CA ASN A 255 -3.17 -34.76 -2.18
C ASN A 255 -3.15 -34.64 -3.71
N ASP A 256 -3.72 -35.62 -4.39
CA ASP A 256 -3.66 -35.76 -5.85
C ASP A 256 -4.29 -34.55 -6.59
N GLU A 257 -5.33 -33.93 -6.01
CA GLU A 257 -5.98 -32.74 -6.58
C GLU A 257 -5.03 -31.53 -6.57
N VAL A 258 -4.42 -31.23 -5.41
CA VAL A 258 -3.45 -30.14 -5.31
C VAL A 258 -2.20 -30.44 -6.13
N MET A 259 -1.71 -31.67 -6.14
CA MET A 259 -0.58 -32.08 -6.98
C MET A 259 -0.89 -31.92 -8.48
N GLY A 260 -2.12 -32.21 -8.91
CA GLY A 260 -2.60 -31.93 -10.25
C GLY A 260 -2.58 -30.44 -10.57
N LYS A 261 -3.15 -29.60 -9.70
CA LYS A 261 -3.13 -28.13 -9.86
C LYS A 261 -1.70 -27.56 -9.85
N VAL A 262 -0.78 -28.11 -9.06
CA VAL A 262 0.65 -27.76 -9.08
C VAL A 262 1.26 -28.05 -10.45
N ALA A 263 1.08 -29.27 -10.97
CA ALA A 263 1.63 -29.68 -12.25
C ALA A 263 1.07 -28.86 -13.42
N GLU A 264 -0.24 -28.57 -13.40
CA GLU A 264 -0.90 -27.72 -14.39
C GLU A 264 -0.42 -26.26 -14.30
N SER A 265 -0.37 -25.68 -13.09
CA SER A 265 0.12 -24.32 -12.85
C SER A 265 1.56 -24.14 -13.36
N MET A 266 2.44 -25.10 -13.07
CA MET A 266 3.82 -25.11 -13.58
C MET A 266 3.87 -25.27 -15.10
N GLY A 267 3.07 -26.18 -15.67
CA GLY A 267 3.00 -26.38 -17.12
C GLY A 267 2.55 -25.13 -17.87
N GLN A 268 1.48 -24.48 -17.40
CA GLN A 268 0.96 -23.24 -17.97
C GLN A 268 1.97 -22.09 -17.82
N THR A 269 2.57 -21.91 -16.64
CA THR A 269 3.60 -20.88 -16.40
C THR A 269 4.80 -21.05 -17.34
N CYS A 270 5.29 -22.29 -17.51
CA CYS A 270 6.39 -22.60 -18.43
C CYS A 270 6.01 -22.43 -19.92
N SER A 271 4.72 -22.47 -20.28
CA SER A 271 4.26 -22.23 -21.67
C SER A 271 4.12 -20.74 -22.02
N LEU A 272 4.19 -19.86 -21.03
CA LEU A 272 4.09 -18.40 -21.17
C LEU A 272 5.46 -17.69 -21.17
N LEU A 273 6.56 -18.45 -21.00
CA LEU A 273 7.96 -17.99 -20.95
C LEU A 273 8.71 -18.33 -22.25
#